data_AF-A0A3D4NM90-F1
#
_entry.id   AF-A0A3D4NM90-F1
#
_cell.length_a   1.000
_cell.length_b   1.000
_cell.length_c   1.000
_cell.angle_alpha   90.00
_cell.angle_beta   90.00
_cell.angle_gamma   90.00
#
_symmetry.space_group_name_H-M   'P 1'
#
loop_
_entity.id
_entity.type
_entity.pdbx_description
1 polymer ?
#
loop_
_entity_poly.entity_id
_entity_poly.type
_entity_poly.pdbx_seq_one_letter_code
_entity_poly.pdbx_strand_id
1 'polypeptide(L)'
;IEQDGDGVTLTDSHGNFYRADAVIGCDGVRSVVRDALHGAPPRVTGHVVYRAVVDEKDMPEDLRVNAPMLWAGPRCHLVHYPLRGGKQYNLVVTFHSNEQEEWGVTEGSKEEVLSYFEGIHPRPRQMLDRPTSWR
;
A
#
# COMPACT_ATOMS: atom_id res chain seq x y z
N ILE A 1 -22.28 17.05 -4.25
CA ILE A 1 -23.09 16.25 -5.18
C ILE A 1 -24.53 16.40 -4.74
N GLU A 2 -25.38 16.90 -5.63
CA GLU A 2 -26.81 17.09 -5.36
C GLU A 2 -27.60 16.27 -6.38
N GLN A 3 -28.73 15.70 -5.97
CA GLN A 3 -29.57 14.84 -6.81
C GLN A 3 -31.03 15.30 -6.70
N ASP A 4 -31.73 15.30 -7.82
CA ASP A 4 -33.16 15.57 -7.91
C ASP A 4 -33.85 14.54 -8.83
N GLY A 5 -35.15 14.72 -9.10
CA GLY A 5 -35.92 13.80 -9.94
C GLY A 5 -35.46 13.73 -11.40
N ASP A 6 -34.70 14.73 -11.86
CA ASP A 6 -34.29 14.93 -13.25
C ASP A 6 -32.77 14.82 -13.43
N GLY A 7 -32.03 14.30 -12.44
CA GLY A 7 -30.59 14.00 -12.56
C GLY A 7 -29.72 14.46 -11.39
N VAL A 8 -28.45 14.69 -11.70
CA VAL A 8 -27.38 14.94 -10.71
C VAL A 8 -26.59 16.20 -11.07
N THR A 9 -26.28 17.01 -10.06
CA THR A 9 -25.42 18.18 -10.17
C THR A 9 -24.11 17.97 -9.40
N LEU A 10 -22.99 18.15 -10.08
CA LEU A 10 -21.65 18.14 -9.50
C LEU A 10 -21.12 19.57 -9.39
N THR A 11 -20.39 19.84 -8.30
CA THR A 11 -19.62 21.06 -8.12
C THR A 11 -18.16 20.67 -8.01
N ASP A 12 -17.30 21.20 -8.87
CA ASP A 12 -15.86 20.98 -8.79
C ASP A 12 -15.20 21.89 -7.75
N SER A 13 -13.89 21.71 -7.51
CA SER A 13 -13.13 22.53 -6.57
C SER A 13 -12.98 24.00 -6.98
N HIS A 14 -13.32 24.35 -8.22
CA HIS A 14 -13.30 25.72 -8.73
C HIS A 14 -14.68 26.38 -8.66
N GLY A 15 -15.70 25.67 -8.19
CA GLY A 15 -17.08 26.15 -8.12
C GLY A 15 -17.85 26.04 -9.45
N ASN A 16 -17.31 25.32 -10.44
CA ASN A 16 -18.06 25.05 -11.68
C ASN A 16 -19.12 24.00 -11.41
N PHE A 17 -20.27 24.17 -12.07
CA PHE A 17 -21.41 23.25 -11.98
C PHE A 17 -21.52 22.41 -13.24
N TYR A 18 -21.75 21.10 -13.06
CA TYR A 18 -21.96 20.15 -14.14
C TYR A 18 -23.26 19.37 -13.89
N ARG A 19 -24.19 19.44 -14.84
CA ARG A 19 -25.47 18.73 -14.80
C ARG A 19 -25.44 17.52 -15.73
N ALA A 20 -25.91 16.37 -15.25
CA ALA A 20 -26.01 15.14 -16.03
C ALA A 20 -27.17 14.27 -15.54
N ASP A 21 -27.60 13.31 -16.38
CA ASP A 21 -28.62 12.32 -16.00
C ASP A 21 -28.12 11.36 -14.91
N ALA A 22 -26.81 11.08 -14.89
CA ALA A 22 -26.16 10.20 -13.93
C ALA A 22 -24.68 10.55 -13.72
N VAL A 23 -24.12 10.07 -12.61
CA VAL A 23 -22.69 10.19 -12.27
C VAL A 23 -22.12 8.82 -11.94
N ILE A 24 -20.92 8.52 -12.45
CA ILE A 24 -20.17 7.30 -12.12
C ILE A 24 -18.99 7.70 -11.23
N GLY A 25 -18.96 7.18 -9.99
CA GLY A 25 -17.84 7.36 -9.07
C GLY A 25 -16.67 6.44 -9.38
N CYS A 26 -15.61 7.00 -9.98
CA CYS A 26 -14.33 6.32 -10.24
C CYS A 26 -13.16 7.01 -9.53
N ASP A 27 -13.42 7.60 -8.37
CA ASP A 27 -12.56 8.52 -7.62
C ASP A 27 -11.75 7.85 -6.48
N GLY A 28 -11.68 6.51 -6.49
CA GLY A 28 -10.77 5.74 -5.65
C GLY A 28 -11.21 5.57 -4.19
N VAL A 29 -10.26 5.21 -3.31
CA VAL A 29 -10.58 4.83 -1.92
C VAL A 29 -11.10 6.00 -1.06
N ARG A 30 -10.76 7.25 -1.40
CA ARG A 30 -11.26 8.49 -0.77
C ARG A 30 -12.40 9.11 -1.60
N SER A 31 -13.34 8.28 -2.02
CA SER A 31 -14.41 8.67 -2.92
C SER A 31 -15.35 9.70 -2.30
N VAL A 32 -15.42 10.90 -2.90
CA VAL A 32 -16.40 11.93 -2.57
C VAL A 32 -17.81 11.51 -3.00
N VAL A 33 -17.91 10.66 -4.04
CA VAL A 33 -19.17 10.08 -4.49
C VAL A 33 -19.74 9.15 -3.44
N ARG A 34 -18.92 8.23 -2.90
CA ARG A 34 -19.33 7.35 -1.81
C ARG A 34 -19.74 8.15 -0.57
N ASP A 35 -18.97 9.17 -0.22
CA ASP A 35 -19.24 9.98 0.97
C ASP A 35 -20.58 10.72 0.85
N ALA A 36 -20.93 11.21 -0.35
CA ALA A 36 -22.24 11.83 -0.62
C ALA A 36 -23.43 10.87 -0.55
N LEU A 37 -23.21 9.55 -0.73
CA LEU A 37 -24.28 8.54 -0.72
C LEU A 37 -24.48 7.89 0.65
N HIS A 38 -23.38 7.53 1.32
CA HIS A 38 -23.42 6.71 2.52
C HIS A 38 -22.59 7.26 3.68
N GLY A 39 -21.71 8.25 3.44
CA GLY A 39 -20.91 8.91 4.49
C GLY A 39 -19.98 8.00 5.30
N ALA A 40 -19.76 6.76 4.89
CA ALA A 40 -18.97 5.79 5.64
C ALA A 40 -17.47 5.88 5.26
N PRO A 41 -16.58 6.24 6.19
CA PRO A 41 -15.15 6.26 5.93
C PRO A 41 -14.61 4.83 5.69
N PRO A 42 -13.50 4.68 4.96
CA PRO A 42 -12.85 3.38 4.81
C PRO A 42 -12.42 2.84 6.18
N ARG A 43 -12.57 1.53 6.38
CA ARG A 43 -12.14 0.85 7.62
C ARG A 43 -10.64 0.59 7.59
N VAL A 44 -9.92 1.09 8.60
CA VAL A 44 -8.51 0.76 8.82
C VAL A 44 -8.39 -0.69 9.31
N THR A 45 -7.49 -1.46 8.72
CA THR A 45 -7.33 -2.90 9.00
C THR A 45 -6.23 -3.21 10.01
N GLY A 46 -5.51 -2.19 10.50
CA GLY A 46 -4.34 -2.33 11.37
C GLY A 46 -3.09 -2.88 10.67
N HIS A 47 -3.14 -3.10 9.35
CA HIS A 47 -1.97 -3.58 8.60
C HIS A 47 -1.18 -2.41 8.02
N VAL A 48 0.12 -2.39 8.30
CA VAL A 48 1.07 -1.44 7.73
C VAL A 48 1.84 -2.14 6.62
N VAL A 49 2.08 -1.42 5.53
CA VAL A 49 2.80 -1.93 4.35
C VAL A 49 3.96 -1.00 4.04
N TYR A 50 5.18 -1.52 4.12
CA TYR A 50 6.37 -0.83 3.63
C TYR A 50 6.85 -1.40 2.32
N ARG A 51 7.36 -0.51 1.47
CA ARG A 51 7.89 -0.81 0.16
C ARG A 51 9.30 -0.28 0.04
N ALA A 52 10.10 -1.06 -0.65
CA ALA A 52 11.44 -0.68 -1.04
C ALA A 52 11.79 -1.28 -2.40
N VAL A 53 12.75 -0.65 -3.06
CA VAL A 53 13.37 -1.18 -4.27
C VAL A 53 14.84 -1.43 -3.98
N VAL A 54 15.32 -2.63 -4.30
CA VAL A 54 16.71 -3.05 -4.12
C VAL A 54 17.31 -3.36 -5.49
N ASP A 55 18.50 -2.84 -5.79
CA ASP A 55 19.19 -3.17 -7.03
C ASP A 55 19.68 -4.63 -6.99
N GLU A 56 19.72 -5.30 -8.15
CA GLU A 56 20.16 -6.70 -8.28
C GLU A 56 21.48 -6.98 -7.56
N LYS A 57 22.45 -6.05 -7.67
CA LYS A 57 23.79 -6.16 -7.06
C LYS A 57 23.75 -6.28 -5.53
N ASP A 58 22.75 -5.70 -4.89
CA ASP A 58 22.58 -5.66 -3.43
C ASP A 58 21.62 -6.76 -2.93
N MET A 59 20.98 -7.47 -3.86
CA MET A 59 20.06 -8.58 -3.58
C MET A 59 20.85 -9.88 -3.30
N PRO A 60 20.50 -10.67 -2.25
CA PRO A 60 21.10 -11.98 -2.02
C PRO A 60 20.91 -12.91 -3.22
N GLU A 61 21.99 -13.56 -3.65
CA GLU A 61 22.02 -14.35 -4.89
C GLU A 61 20.98 -15.48 -4.89
N ASP A 62 20.80 -16.18 -3.76
CA ASP A 62 19.85 -17.27 -3.59
C ASP A 62 18.37 -16.80 -3.58
N LEU A 63 18.14 -15.48 -3.59
CA LEU A 63 16.83 -14.84 -3.63
C LEU A 63 16.59 -14.08 -4.95
N ARG A 64 17.50 -14.15 -5.92
CA ARG A 64 17.33 -13.59 -7.27
C ARG A 64 16.46 -14.50 -8.15
N VAL A 65 15.25 -14.80 -7.66
CA VAL A 65 14.30 -15.69 -8.34
C VAL A 65 13.50 -14.88 -9.36
N ASN A 66 13.39 -15.39 -10.59
CA ASN A 66 12.55 -14.77 -11.63
C ASN A 66 11.05 -15.10 -11.44
N ALA A 67 10.53 -14.89 -10.24
CA ALA A 67 9.13 -15.08 -9.89
C ALA A 67 8.79 -14.28 -8.61
N PRO A 68 7.50 -13.97 -8.37
CA PRO A 68 7.06 -13.48 -7.07
C PRO A 68 7.21 -14.54 -6.00
N MET A 69 7.83 -14.16 -4.89
CA MET A 69 8.07 -15.00 -3.73
C MET A 69 7.40 -14.39 -2.52
N LEU A 70 6.60 -15.19 -1.80
CA LEU A 70 5.94 -14.81 -0.57
C LEU A 70 6.55 -15.58 0.60
N TRP A 71 6.95 -14.86 1.63
CA TRP A 71 7.41 -15.39 2.91
C TRP A 71 6.37 -15.06 3.97
N ALA A 72 5.61 -16.07 4.40
CA ALA A 72 4.59 -15.92 5.42
C ALA A 72 5.19 -16.09 6.82
N GLY A 73 4.80 -15.20 7.73
CA GLY A 73 5.15 -15.26 9.14
C GLY A 73 3.93 -15.05 10.03
N PRO A 74 4.04 -15.29 11.34
CA PRO A 74 3.00 -14.91 12.28
C PRO A 74 2.79 -13.39 12.24
N ARG A 75 1.58 -12.96 11.85
CA ARG A 75 1.17 -11.54 11.79
C ARG A 75 2.01 -10.65 10.84
N CYS A 76 2.81 -11.22 9.96
CA CYS A 76 3.56 -10.49 8.94
C CYS A 76 3.79 -11.32 7.67
N HIS A 77 4.10 -10.66 6.57
CA HIS A 77 4.61 -11.30 5.37
C HIS A 77 5.55 -10.38 4.60
N LEU A 78 6.48 -10.99 3.87
CA LEU A 78 7.36 -10.30 2.93
C LEU A 78 7.14 -10.88 1.55
N VAL A 79 6.82 -10.01 0.58
CA VAL A 79 6.79 -10.36 -0.83
C VAL A 79 7.98 -9.72 -1.53
N HIS A 80 8.67 -10.47 -2.38
CA HIS A 80 9.63 -9.89 -3.31
C HIS A 80 9.46 -10.42 -4.73
N TYR A 81 9.79 -9.59 -5.72
CA TYR A 81 9.77 -9.95 -7.13
C TYR A 81 10.67 -9.05 -7.97
N PRO A 82 11.20 -9.55 -9.09
CA PRO A 82 12.04 -8.76 -9.98
C PRO A 82 11.25 -7.66 -10.69
N LEU A 83 11.92 -6.53 -10.89
CA LEU A 83 11.52 -5.38 -11.69
C LEU A 83 12.56 -5.16 -12.78
N ARG A 84 12.17 -4.41 -13.83
CA ARG A 84 13.10 -3.94 -14.89
C ARG A 84 13.98 -5.07 -15.45
N GLY A 85 13.37 -6.21 -15.76
CA GLY A 85 14.07 -7.38 -16.30
C GLY A 85 15.06 -8.03 -15.32
N GLY A 86 14.81 -7.94 -14.01
CA GLY A 86 15.66 -8.53 -12.97
C GLY A 86 16.77 -7.62 -12.46
N LYS A 87 16.85 -6.38 -12.94
CA LYS A 87 17.84 -5.38 -12.49
C LYS A 87 17.52 -4.74 -11.16
N GLN A 88 16.27 -4.84 -10.73
CA GLN A 88 15.81 -4.39 -9.43
C GLN A 88 14.85 -5.41 -8.86
N TYR A 89 14.62 -5.35 -7.55
CA TYR A 89 13.64 -6.17 -6.85
C TYR A 89 12.74 -5.26 -6.04
N ASN A 90 11.43 -5.43 -6.21
CA ASN A 90 10.48 -4.81 -5.30
C ASN A 90 10.40 -5.65 -4.03
N LEU A 91 10.51 -5.01 -2.88
CA LEU A 91 10.24 -5.60 -1.57
C LEU A 91 8.96 -4.99 -1.01
N VAL A 92 8.04 -5.83 -0.56
CA VAL A 92 6.83 -5.41 0.14
C VAL A 92 6.79 -6.14 1.46
N VAL A 93 6.95 -5.39 2.54
CA VAL A 93 6.80 -5.89 3.90
C VAL A 93 5.43 -5.48 4.40
N THR A 94 4.69 -6.41 4.97
CA THR A 94 3.41 -6.13 5.59
C THR A 94 3.35 -6.77 6.96
N PHE A 95 2.89 -6.04 7.96
CA PHE A 95 2.67 -6.56 9.30
C PHE A 95 1.40 -5.98 9.90
N HIS A 96 0.82 -6.70 10.85
CA HIS A 96 -0.28 -6.19 11.65
C HIS A 96 0.31 -5.43 12.84
N SER A 97 0.13 -4.11 12.83
CA SER A 97 0.70 -3.19 13.82
C SER A 97 0.26 -3.57 15.23
N ASN A 98 1.12 -3.26 16.19
CA ASN A 98 0.81 -3.32 17.61
C ASN A 98 0.15 -2.03 18.10
N GLU A 99 0.17 -0.97 17.29
CA GLU A 99 -0.42 0.33 17.58
C GLU A 99 -1.77 0.52 16.87
N GLN A 100 -2.52 1.54 17.29
CA GLN A 100 -3.71 1.97 16.57
C GLN A 100 -3.30 2.76 15.31
N GLU A 101 -3.48 2.14 14.16
CA GLU A 101 -3.17 2.77 12.88
C GLU A 101 -4.26 3.73 12.41
N GLU A 102 -3.82 4.81 11.78
CA GLU A 102 -4.65 5.69 10.97
C GLU A 102 -4.31 5.51 9.50
N TRP A 103 -5.26 5.79 8.61
CA TRP A 103 -4.96 5.77 7.18
C TRP A 103 -4.00 6.91 6.86
N GLY A 104 -2.85 6.59 6.25
CA GLY A 104 -1.87 7.59 5.86
C GLY A 104 -0.64 6.96 5.20
N VAL A 105 0.26 7.82 4.74
CA VAL A 105 1.62 7.44 4.36
C VAL A 105 2.55 8.11 5.34
N THR A 106 3.32 7.32 6.08
CA THR A 106 4.34 7.78 7.03
C THR A 106 5.69 7.24 6.59
N GLU A 107 6.76 7.92 6.97
CA GLU A 107 8.10 7.34 6.82
C GLU A 107 8.24 6.19 7.82
N GLY A 108 8.57 5.00 7.30
CA GLY A 108 8.86 3.84 8.11
C GLY A 108 10.30 3.85 8.59
N SER A 109 10.49 3.48 9.85
CA SER A 109 11.84 3.20 10.34
C SER A 109 12.25 1.77 9.97
N LYS A 110 13.54 1.59 9.70
CA LYS A 110 14.12 0.26 9.48
C LYS A 110 13.99 -0.59 10.75
N GLU A 111 14.14 0.05 11.89
CA GLU A 111 14.05 -0.55 13.22
C GLU A 111 12.69 -1.17 13.46
N GLU A 112 11.61 -0.46 13.09
CA GLU A 112 10.25 -0.97 13.16
C GLU A 112 10.08 -2.20 12.27
N VAL A 113 10.47 -2.12 10.99
CA VAL A 113 10.43 -3.25 10.06
C VAL A 113 11.15 -4.48 10.64
N LEU A 114 12.33 -4.30 11.19
CA LEU A 114 13.11 -5.39 11.77
C LEU A 114 12.45 -6.00 13.00
N SER A 115 11.81 -5.19 13.85
CA SER A 115 11.14 -5.67 15.08
C SER A 115 10.04 -6.70 14.79
N TYR A 116 9.26 -6.52 13.72
CA TYR A 116 8.20 -7.47 13.32
C TYR A 116 8.73 -8.75 12.66
N PHE A 117 10.05 -8.85 12.42
CA PHE A 117 10.70 -9.98 11.77
C PHE A 117 11.69 -10.72 12.68
N GLU A 118 11.76 -10.39 13.98
CA GLU A 118 12.72 -10.98 14.94
C GLU A 118 12.59 -12.51 15.09
N GLY A 119 11.41 -13.10 14.82
CA GLY A 119 11.17 -14.55 14.83
C GLY A 119 11.05 -15.21 13.45
N ILE A 120 11.28 -14.47 12.37
CA ILE A 120 11.12 -14.98 11.00
C ILE A 120 12.40 -15.68 10.54
N HIS A 121 12.24 -16.69 9.67
CA HIS A 121 13.34 -17.47 9.12
C HIS A 121 14.49 -16.56 8.62
N PRO A 122 15.78 -16.91 8.83
CA PRO A 122 16.89 -16.03 8.48
C PRO A 122 16.95 -15.66 6.99
N ARG A 123 16.48 -16.55 6.11
CA ARG A 123 16.53 -16.35 4.65
C ARG A 123 15.83 -15.08 4.16
N PRO A 124 14.52 -14.85 4.40
CA PRO A 124 13.88 -13.59 4.02
C PRO A 124 14.45 -12.36 4.72
N ARG A 125 14.97 -12.50 5.95
CA ARG A 125 15.56 -11.37 6.70
C ARG A 125 16.78 -10.77 6.04
N GLN A 126 17.50 -11.54 5.21
CA GLN A 126 18.66 -11.04 4.45
C GLN A 126 18.35 -9.84 3.54
N MET A 127 17.07 -9.63 3.19
CA MET A 127 16.61 -8.52 2.36
C MET A 127 16.29 -7.25 3.16
N LEU A 128 15.96 -7.37 4.46
CA LEU A 128 15.39 -6.26 5.25
C LEU A 128 16.40 -5.12 5.48
N ASP A 129 17.70 -5.46 5.46
CA ASP A 129 18.79 -4.51 5.65
C ASP A 129 19.29 -3.86 4.35
N ARG A 130 18.79 -4.26 3.19
CA ARG A 130 19.29 -3.82 1.87
C ARG A 130 18.78 -2.45 1.44
N PRO A 131 17.50 -2.09 1.66
CA PRO A 131 17.00 -0.78 1.31
C PRO A 131 17.67 0.34 2.11
N THR A 132 17.92 1.47 1.45
CA THR A 132 18.36 2.72 2.10
C THR A 132 17.19 3.51 2.69
N SER A 133 15.96 3.23 2.26
CA SER A 133 14.74 3.82 2.81
C SER A 133 13.55 2.88 2.61
N TRP A 134 12.59 2.97 3.53
CA TRP A 134 11.28 2.33 3.45
C TRP A 134 10.21 3.41 3.31
N ARG A 135 9.21 3.16 2.47
CA ARG A 135 8.08 4.08 2.23
C ARG A 135 6.76 3.32 2.15
#